data_AF-A0A545UN32-F1
#
_entry.id   AF-A0A545UN32-F1
#
_cell.length_a   1.000
_cell.length_b   1.000
_cell.length_c   1.000
_cell.angle_alpha   90.00
_cell.angle_beta   90.00
_cell.angle_gamma   90.00
#
_symmetry.space_group_name_H-M   'P 1'
#
loop_
_entity.id
_entity.type
_entity.pdbx_description
1 polymer ?
#
loop_
_entity_poly.entity_id
_entity_poly.type
_entity_poly.pdbx_seq_one_letter_code
_entity_poly.pdbx_strand_id
1 'polypeptide(L)'
;MAARILIKCSSETIPGKAFDRRTTIANIACQHRFGRDFDESKDGLHSAGQYMLDHCRCYFLVDVGPRGSQDPDIYYFRWTGKVL
;
A
#
# COMPACT_ATOMS: atom_id res chain seq x y z
N MET A 1 17.63 1.81 3.91
CA MET A 1 16.99 0.50 4.15
C MET A 1 15.94 0.31 3.07
N ALA A 2 15.88 -0.88 2.44
CA ALA A 2 14.87 -1.20 1.44
C ALA A 2 13.80 -2.09 2.08
N ALA A 3 12.54 -1.86 1.77
CA ALA A 3 11.43 -2.62 2.32
C ALA A 3 10.34 -2.82 1.27
N ARG A 4 9.61 -3.92 1.37
CA ARG A 4 8.48 -4.26 0.51
C ARG A 4 7.28 -4.61 1.37
N ILE A 5 6.20 -3.85 1.23
CA ILE A 5 4.95 -4.08 1.95
C ILE A 5 3.93 -4.65 0.96
N LEU A 6 3.44 -5.85 1.23
CA LEU A 6 2.26 -6.40 0.58
C LEU A 6 1.02 -6.13 1.44
N ILE A 7 0.05 -5.43 0.88
CA ILE A 7 -1.21 -5.09 1.54
C ILE A 7 -2.34 -5.83 0.85
N LYS A 8 -3.14 -6.58 1.62
CA LYS A 8 -4.38 -7.20 1.16
C LYS A 8 -5.58 -6.50 1.78
N CYS A 9 -6.59 -6.16 0.98
CA CYS A 9 -7.77 -5.45 1.45
C CYS A 9 -9.01 -5.70 0.57
N SER A 10 -10.16 -5.23 1.04
CA SER A 10 -11.35 -5.04 0.20
C SER A 10 -11.45 -3.56 -0.19
N SER A 11 -11.70 -3.24 -1.46
CA SER A 11 -11.63 -1.89 -2.01
C SER A 11 -12.53 -0.87 -1.31
N GLU A 12 -13.73 -1.28 -0.89
CA GLU A 12 -14.69 -0.45 -0.16
C GLU A 12 -14.23 -0.07 1.26
N THR A 13 -13.26 -0.81 1.80
CA THR A 13 -12.69 -0.51 3.12
C THR A 13 -11.57 0.53 3.07
N ILE A 14 -11.11 0.89 1.87
CA ILE A 14 -10.08 1.93 1.70
C ILE A 14 -10.76 3.30 1.75
N PRO A 15 -10.35 4.20 2.65
CA PRO A 15 -10.98 5.51 2.76
C PRO A 15 -10.72 6.38 1.52
N GLY A 16 -11.60 7.35 1.30
CA GLY A 16 -11.47 8.32 0.20
C GLY A 16 -12.17 7.90 -1.09
N LYS A 17 -11.91 8.65 -2.17
CA LYS A 17 -12.50 8.41 -3.49
C LYS A 17 -11.83 7.22 -4.17
N ALA A 18 -12.57 6.53 -5.03
CA ALA A 18 -12.09 5.35 -5.75
C ALA A 18 -10.74 5.55 -6.46
N PHE A 19 -10.53 6.73 -7.06
CA PHE A 19 -9.29 7.09 -7.76
C PHE A 19 -8.08 7.22 -6.82
N ASP A 20 -8.30 7.67 -5.58
CA ASP A 20 -7.24 7.98 -4.62
C ASP A 20 -6.82 6.76 -3.78
N ARG A 21 -7.64 5.70 -3.77
CA ARG A 21 -7.48 4.50 -2.92
C ARG A 21 -6.07 3.91 -2.93
N ARG A 22 -5.42 3.87 -4.10
CA ARG A 22 -4.05 3.36 -4.26
C ARG A 22 -3.05 4.14 -3.40
N THR A 23 -3.15 5.46 -3.40
CA THR A 23 -2.21 6.34 -2.70
C THR A 23 -2.60 6.42 -1.23
N THR A 24 -3.90 6.40 -0.92
CA THR A 24 -4.40 6.34 0.45
C THR A 24 -3.90 5.12 1.20
N ILE A 25 -4.02 3.91 0.62
CA ILE A 25 -3.57 2.69 1.30
C ILE A 25 -2.05 2.63 1.44
N ALA A 26 -1.30 3.15 0.46
CA ALA A 26 0.15 3.27 0.54
C ALA A 26 0.58 4.21 1.69
N ASN A 27 -0.07 5.37 1.82
CA ASN A 27 0.16 6.31 2.93
C ASN A 27 -0.10 5.65 4.28
N ILE A 28 -1.24 4.96 4.43
CA ILE A 28 -1.58 4.25 5.67
C ILE A 28 -0.48 3.25 6.06
N ALA A 29 -0.01 2.44 5.10
CA ALA A 29 1.02 1.44 5.36
C ALA A 29 2.39 2.07 5.69
N CYS A 30 2.77 3.13 4.97
CA CYS A 30 4.01 3.85 5.25
C CYS A 30 3.99 4.54 6.61
N GLN A 31 2.87 5.14 6.99
CA GLN A 31 2.70 5.77 8.31
C GLN A 31 2.78 4.72 9.42
N HIS A 32 2.08 3.60 9.28
CA HIS A 32 2.10 2.52 10.27
C HIS A 32 3.51 1.92 10.45
N ARG A 33 4.25 1.65 9.36
CA ARG A 33 5.54 0.96 9.46
C ARG A 33 6.74 1.89 9.68
N PHE A 34 6.72 3.08 9.08
CA PHE A 34 7.88 3.98 9.01
C PHE A 34 7.63 5.37 9.61
N GLY A 35 6.41 5.68 10.06
CA GLY A 35 6.08 7.00 10.62
C GLY A 35 6.20 8.16 9.63
N ARG A 36 6.02 7.88 8.33
CA ARG A 36 6.05 8.88 7.25
C ARG A 36 5.03 8.57 6.16
N ASP A 37 4.70 9.57 5.35
CA ASP A 37 3.88 9.39 4.16
C ASP A 37 4.63 8.66 3.04
N PHE A 38 3.86 8.10 2.12
CA PHE A 38 4.36 7.53 0.87
C PHE A 38 4.82 8.65 -0.08
N ASP A 39 6.00 8.49 -0.67
CA ASP A 39 6.62 9.49 -1.55
C ASP A 39 6.70 8.91 -2.98
N GLU A 40 5.80 9.31 -3.88
CA GLU A 40 5.75 8.80 -5.27
C GLU A 40 7.04 9.05 -6.07
N SER A 41 7.86 10.03 -5.67
CA SER A 41 9.14 10.30 -6.34
C SER A 41 10.22 9.28 -5.99
N LYS A 42 10.11 8.63 -4.81
CA LYS A 42 11.12 7.70 -4.28
C LYS A 42 10.63 6.26 -4.17
N ASP A 43 9.40 6.10 -3.70
CA ASP A 43 8.78 4.81 -3.42
C ASP A 43 8.06 4.25 -4.68
N GLY A 44 7.91 2.94 -4.73
CA GLY A 44 7.16 2.23 -5.76
C GLY A 44 5.78 1.81 -5.27
N LEU A 45 4.77 1.89 -6.13
CA LEU A 45 3.41 1.43 -5.83
C LEU A 45 2.85 0.63 -7.00
N HIS A 46 2.53 -0.63 -6.73
CA HIS A 46 1.85 -1.51 -7.66
C HIS A 46 0.52 -1.97 -7.07
N SER A 47 -0.44 -2.27 -7.92
CA SER A 47 -1.76 -2.74 -7.53
C SER A 47 -2.20 -3.92 -8.38
N ALA A 48 -2.93 -4.84 -7.78
CA ALA A 48 -3.60 -5.95 -8.45
C ALA A 48 -5.06 -6.05 -7.98
N GLY A 49 -5.97 -6.23 -8.93
CA GLY A 49 -7.42 -6.17 -8.72
C GLY A 49 -8.03 -4.80 -9.04
N GLN A 50 -9.36 -4.75 -9.14
CA GLN A 50 -10.10 -3.54 -9.53
C GLN A 50 -10.39 -2.63 -8.32
N TYR A 51 -9.38 -1.96 -7.79
CA TYR A 51 -9.52 -1.09 -6.61
C TYR A 51 -10.46 0.11 -6.81
N MET A 52 -10.74 0.48 -8.06
CA MET A 52 -11.70 1.54 -8.40
C MET A 52 -13.16 1.10 -8.28
N LEU A 53 -13.43 -0.21 -8.23
CA LEU A 53 -14.77 -0.75 -7.98
C LEU A 53 -14.89 -1.16 -6.52
N ASP A 54 -16.11 -1.12 -5.98
CA ASP A 54 -16.38 -1.60 -4.62
C ASP A 54 -16.50 -3.13 -4.57
N HIS A 55 -16.37 -3.69 -3.36
CA HIS A 55 -16.51 -5.13 -3.09
C HIS A 55 -15.49 -6.02 -3.81
N CYS A 56 -14.36 -5.44 -4.20
CA CYS A 56 -13.28 -6.13 -4.87
C CYS A 56 -12.14 -6.42 -3.90
N ARG A 57 -11.60 -7.65 -3.94
CA ARG A 57 -10.33 -7.94 -3.25
C ARG A 57 -9.20 -7.29 -4.04
N CYS A 58 -8.39 -6.51 -3.34
CA CYS A 58 -7.27 -5.78 -3.92
C CYS A 58 -5.99 -6.06 -3.16
N TYR A 59 -4.90 -6.04 -3.91
CA TYR A 59 -3.55 -6.20 -3.41
C TYR A 59 -2.74 -4.99 -3.81
N PHE A 60 -1.94 -4.46 -2.90
CA PHE A 60 -1.02 -3.35 -3.16
C PHE A 60 0.37 -3.76 -2.72
N LEU A 61 1.36 -3.45 -3.56
CA LEU A 61 2.77 -3.63 -3.26
C LEU A 61 3.40 -2.25 -3.14
N VAL A 62 3.95 -1.95 -1.96
CA VAL A 62 4.68 -0.70 -1.70
C VAL A 62 6.15 -1.03 -1.53
N ASP A 63 6.98 -0.52 -2.42
CA ASP A 63 8.43 -0.64 -2.33
C ASP A 63 9.02 0.66 -1.78
N VAL A 64 9.65 0.58 -0.61
CA VAL A 64 10.26 1.72 0.08
C VAL A 64 11.77 1.66 -0.03
N GLY A 65 12.38 2.79 -0.36
CA GLY A 65 13.84 2.93 -0.48
C GLY A 65 14.33 2.79 -1.92
N PRO A 66 15.62 2.47 -2.13
CA PRO A 66 16.22 2.43 -3.46
C PRO A 66 15.55 1.40 -4.37
N ARG A 67 15.10 1.85 -5.55
CA ARG A 67 14.50 0.99 -6.56
C ARG A 67 15.46 -0.14 -6.95
N GLY A 68 14.95 -1.37 -7.02
CA GLY A 68 15.75 -2.53 -7.45
C GLY A 68 16.63 -3.17 -6.37
N SER A 69 16.41 -2.85 -5.09
CA SER A 69 17.03 -3.60 -4.00
C SER A 69 16.71 -5.10 -4.12
N GLN A 70 17.74 -5.94 -4.03
CA GLN A 70 17.63 -7.39 -4.19
C GLN A 70 17.17 -8.11 -2.92
N ASP A 71 17.30 -7.45 -1.76
CA ASP A 71 17.00 -8.04 -0.45
C ASP A 71 16.26 -7.02 0.45
N PRO A 72 15.00 -6.68 0.10
CA PRO A 72 14.20 -5.79 0.93
C PRO A 72 13.58 -6.54 2.12
N ASP A 73 13.43 -5.87 3.26
CA ASP A 73 12.61 -6.38 4.35
C ASP A 73 11.15 -6.53 3.89
N ILE A 74 10.57 -7.72 4.04
CA ILE A 74 9.20 -7.99 3.57
C ILE A 74 8.21 -7.89 4.72
N TYR A 75 7.15 -7.10 4.52
CA TYR A 75 6.03 -6.94 5.44
C TYR A 75 4.73 -7.33 4.77
N TYR A 76 3.84 -7.95 5.52
CA TYR A 76 2.50 -8.32 5.05
C TYR A 76 1.44 -7.71 5.96
N PHE A 77 0.55 -6.91 5.37
CA PHE A 77 -0.55 -6.27 6.06
C PHE A 77 -1.90 -6.72 5.49
N ARG A 78 -2.86 -6.95 6.39
CA ARG A 78 -4.26 -7.15 6.03
C ARG A 78 -5.05 -5.95 6.52
N TRP A 79 -5.45 -5.08 5.59
CA TRP A 79 -6.32 -3.95 5.90
C TRP A 79 -7.77 -4.39 5.95
N THR A 80 -8.48 -3.98 7.00
CA THR A 80 -9.88 -4.35 7.25
C THR A 80 -10.79 -3.12 7.42
N GLY A 81 -10.29 -1.92 7.13
CA GLY A 81 -10.99 -0.66 7.42
C GLY A 81 -10.87 -0.20 8.87
N LYS A 82 -10.23 -0.99 9.73
CA LYS A 82 -9.84 -0.63 11.11
C LYS A 82 -8.32 -0.65 11.20
N VAL A 83 -7.80 0.27 12.02
CA VAL A 83 -6.38 0.63 12.18
C VAL A 83 -5.46 -0.59 12.12
N LEU A 84 -4.40 -0.50 11.30
CA LEU A 84 -3.29 -1.45 11.27
C LEU A 84 -2.41 -1.30 12.50
#